data_AF-A0A9E0UTY2-F1
#
_entry.id   AF-A0A9E0UTY2-F1
#
_cell.length_a   1.000
_cell.length_b   1.000
_cell.length_c   1.000
_cell.angle_alpha   90.00
_cell.angle_beta   90.00
_cell.angle_gamma   90.00
#
_symmetry.space_group_name_H-M   'P 1'
#
loop_
_entity.id
_entity.type
_entity.pdbx_description
1 polymer ?
#
loop_
_entity_poly.entity_id
_entity_poly.type
_entity_poly.pdbx_seq_one_letter_code
_entity_poly.pdbx_strand_id
1 'polypeptide(L)'
;MNIKKFYLSLFFVLILGLILSVNLKSSDILGNVTFTGGPKIVFAEKQRDFGKILQGDIIQYEFDFTNEGDSELEITNVQTSCGCTAATAGEKNTYAAGEKGKIKITFNSNGKVGKVEKTVLIQSNSPAPNDQIILTLNFDVKLPSEEEKKHMTIMAGQSIFDGACKDCHVTKGIGKIGKELYDADCGICHGDPKDHKPHGPIDKNSASKYSDDQLINYIKAGSPNQPTMMPGFHKDNGGPLTTDEIMTLLAYIRSDLSVNSFIKE
;
A
#
# COMPACT_ATOMS: atom_id res chain seq x y z
N MET A 1 -16.51 -33.03 77.92
CA MET A 1 -15.99 -31.93 77.08
C MET A 1 -15.29 -32.55 75.88
N ASN A 2 -15.76 -32.30 74.65
CA ASN A 2 -15.35 -33.04 73.46
C ASN A 2 -14.00 -32.49 72.94
N ILE A 3 -12.90 -33.17 73.29
CA ILE A 3 -11.52 -32.75 73.03
C ILE A 3 -11.28 -32.37 71.55
N LYS A 4 -11.97 -33.03 70.61
CA LYS A 4 -11.91 -32.70 69.17
C LYS A 4 -12.45 -31.31 68.84
N LYS A 5 -13.51 -30.86 69.53
CA LYS A 5 -14.07 -29.49 69.36
C LYS A 5 -13.16 -28.42 69.96
N PHE A 6 -12.38 -28.76 70.99
CA PHE A 6 -11.42 -27.85 71.60
C PHE A 6 -10.24 -27.56 70.66
N TYR A 7 -9.63 -28.60 70.07
CA TYR A 7 -8.53 -28.42 69.13
C TYR A 7 -8.96 -27.77 67.81
N LEU A 8 -10.18 -28.03 67.33
CA LEU A 8 -10.69 -27.39 66.11
C LEU A 8 -10.92 -25.88 66.31
N SER A 9 -11.40 -25.48 67.50
CA SER A 9 -11.53 -24.07 67.88
C SER A 9 -10.16 -23.40 68.04
N LEU A 10 -9.19 -24.08 68.67
CA LEU A 10 -7.83 -23.57 68.86
C LEU A 10 -7.08 -23.37 67.53
N PHE A 11 -7.29 -24.28 66.57
CA PHE A 11 -6.69 -24.20 65.23
C PHE A 11 -7.27 -23.05 64.40
N PHE A 12 -8.58 -22.76 64.55
CA PHE A 12 -9.24 -21.66 63.86
C PHE A 12 -8.79 -20.29 64.37
N VAL A 13 -8.55 -20.16 65.69
CA VAL A 13 -8.02 -18.92 66.30
C VAL A 13 -6.57 -18.66 65.89
N LEU A 14 -5.75 -19.72 65.74
CA LEU A 14 -4.37 -19.61 65.27
C LEU A 14 -4.27 -19.18 63.80
N ILE A 15 -5.15 -19.69 62.93
CA ILE A 15 -5.18 -19.30 61.51
C ILE A 15 -5.69 -17.85 61.35
N LEU A 16 -6.71 -17.45 62.12
CA LEU A 16 -7.22 -16.08 62.07
C LEU A 16 -6.21 -15.05 62.61
N GLY A 17 -5.41 -15.44 63.61
CA GLY A 17 -4.31 -14.63 64.13
C GLY A 17 -3.12 -14.48 63.17
N LEU A 18 -2.86 -15.49 62.32
CA LEU A 18 -1.80 -15.43 61.31
C LEU A 18 -2.17 -14.51 60.13
N ILE A 19 -3.46 -14.42 59.80
CA ILE A 19 -3.97 -13.58 58.70
C ILE A 19 -3.94 -12.08 59.08
N LEU A 20 -4.03 -11.73 60.38
CA LEU A 20 -4.00 -10.33 60.83
C LEU A 20 -2.60 -9.70 60.89
N SER A 21 -1.51 -10.49 60.85
CA SER A 21 -0.13 -9.97 60.96
C SER A 21 0.50 -9.60 59.62
N VAL A 22 -0.13 -9.96 58.50
CA VAL A 22 0.42 -9.70 57.17
C VAL A 22 -0.08 -8.34 56.67
N ASN A 23 0.50 -7.26 57.19
CA ASN A 23 0.39 -5.93 56.57
C ASN A 23 1.29 -5.90 55.32
N LEU A 24 0.92 -6.63 54.27
CA LEU A 24 1.46 -6.41 52.93
C LEU A 24 0.92 -5.06 52.46
N LYS A 25 1.73 -4.01 52.59
CA LYS A 25 1.48 -2.78 51.84
C LYS A 25 1.55 -3.16 50.36
N SER A 26 0.42 -3.11 49.67
CA SER A 26 0.32 -3.40 48.24
C SER A 26 1.15 -2.45 47.35
N SER A 27 1.84 -1.47 47.95
CA SER A 27 2.73 -0.54 47.27
C SER A 27 4.04 -1.16 46.77
N ASP A 28 4.44 -2.33 47.26
CA ASP A 28 5.79 -2.87 46.99
C ASP A 28 5.81 -3.99 45.93
N ILE A 29 4.65 -4.38 45.37
CA ILE A 29 4.53 -5.39 44.30
C ILE A 29 4.30 -4.76 42.91
N LEU A 30 3.93 -3.47 42.86
CA LEU A 30 3.92 -2.67 41.65
C LEU A 30 5.13 -1.74 41.68
N GLY A 31 6.33 -2.32 41.61
CA GLY A 31 7.48 -1.55 41.17
C GLY A 31 7.07 -0.84 39.89
N ASN A 32 7.22 0.49 39.85
CA ASN A 32 7.03 1.29 38.65
C ASN A 32 7.69 0.56 37.48
N VAL A 33 6.89 -0.08 36.63
CA VAL A 33 7.34 -0.49 35.31
C VAL A 33 7.47 0.82 34.56
N THR A 34 8.60 1.49 34.76
CA THR A 34 9.06 2.50 33.83
C THR A 34 9.24 1.76 32.51
N PHE A 35 8.27 1.90 31.61
CA PHE A 35 8.47 1.53 30.22
C PHE A 35 9.66 2.39 29.79
N THR A 36 10.83 1.79 29.70
CA THR A 36 12.00 2.45 29.16
C THR A 36 11.63 2.77 27.72
N GLY A 37 11.51 4.05 27.41
CA GLY A 37 11.35 4.53 26.05
C GLY A 37 12.31 3.84 25.07
N GLY A 38 11.89 3.74 23.82
CA GLY A 38 12.61 3.06 22.75
C GLY A 38 11.87 3.21 21.43
N PRO A 39 12.43 2.69 20.33
CA PRO A 39 11.79 2.78 19.03
C PRO A 39 10.58 1.86 18.98
N LYS A 40 9.55 2.26 18.24
CA LYS A 40 8.33 1.45 18.12
C LYS A 40 7.73 1.61 16.74
N ILE A 41 8.00 0.65 15.86
CA ILE A 41 7.37 0.60 14.54
C ILE A 41 5.89 0.19 14.63
N VAL A 42 5.01 1.00 14.05
CA VAL A 42 3.57 0.70 13.96
C VAL A 42 3.08 0.92 12.54
N PHE A 43 2.54 -0.13 11.93
CA PHE A 43 1.97 -0.08 10.59
C PHE A 43 0.48 0.30 10.62
N ALA A 44 0.04 1.10 9.66
CA ALA A 44 -1.37 1.47 9.50
C ALA A 44 -2.24 0.24 9.15
N GLU A 45 -1.67 -0.70 8.40
CA GLU A 45 -2.25 -2.00 8.09
C GLU A 45 -1.13 -3.03 7.93
N LYS A 46 -1.45 -4.30 8.12
CA LYS A 46 -0.47 -5.40 7.95
C LYS A 46 -0.87 -6.39 6.86
N GLN A 47 -2.05 -6.22 6.27
CA GLN A 47 -2.56 -7.12 5.25
C GLN A 47 -3.31 -6.33 4.17
N ARG A 48 -3.10 -6.71 2.92
CA ARG A 48 -3.85 -6.19 1.77
C ARG A 48 -4.34 -7.33 0.90
N ASP A 49 -5.61 -7.28 0.49
CA ASP A 49 -6.18 -8.16 -0.53
C ASP A 49 -6.43 -7.36 -1.81
N PHE A 50 -5.89 -7.86 -2.93
CA PHE A 50 -6.02 -7.26 -4.26
C PHE A 50 -7.14 -7.89 -5.07
N GLY A 51 -7.80 -8.93 -4.55
CA GLY A 51 -8.85 -9.64 -5.26
C GLY A 51 -8.30 -10.30 -6.52
N LYS A 52 -9.07 -10.21 -7.61
CA LYS A 52 -8.74 -10.88 -8.86
C LYS A 52 -7.76 -10.05 -9.67
N ILE A 53 -6.63 -10.64 -10.03
CA ILE A 53 -5.66 -10.02 -10.94
C ILE A 53 -5.40 -10.94 -12.13
N LEU A 54 -4.87 -10.41 -13.23
CA LEU A 54 -4.48 -11.23 -14.37
C LEU A 54 -3.03 -11.70 -14.22
N GLN A 55 -2.76 -12.92 -14.68
CA GLN A 55 -1.39 -13.40 -14.78
C GLN A 55 -0.59 -12.47 -15.71
N GLY A 56 0.56 -12.01 -15.21
CA GLY A 56 1.44 -11.07 -15.90
C GLY A 56 1.41 -9.66 -15.32
N ASP A 57 0.40 -9.33 -14.50
CA ASP A 57 0.32 -8.05 -13.79
C ASP A 57 1.52 -7.85 -12.86
N ILE A 58 2.02 -6.61 -12.85
CA ILE A 58 2.98 -6.10 -11.87
C ILE A 58 2.21 -5.19 -10.90
N ILE A 59 2.09 -5.62 -9.65
CA ILE A 59 1.40 -4.87 -8.61
C ILE A 59 2.42 -4.19 -7.72
N GLN A 60 2.29 -2.88 -7.54
CA GLN A 60 3.10 -2.09 -6.60
C GLN A 60 2.21 -1.61 -5.44
N TYR A 61 2.69 -1.77 -4.21
CA TYR A 61 1.97 -1.37 -3.01
C TYR A 61 2.91 -0.83 -1.95
N GLU A 62 2.42 0.09 -1.12
CA GLU A 62 3.18 0.69 -0.04
C GLU A 62 2.45 0.50 1.29
N PHE A 63 3.10 -0.16 2.24
CA PHE A 63 2.60 -0.21 3.62
C PHE A 63 3.17 0.97 4.40
N ASP A 64 2.28 1.84 4.87
CA ASP A 64 2.62 2.98 5.72
C ASP A 64 2.90 2.54 7.16
N PHE A 65 3.97 3.07 7.75
CA PHE A 65 4.25 2.93 9.17
C PHE A 65 4.66 4.25 9.82
N THR A 66 4.61 4.29 11.14
CA THR A 66 5.07 5.39 11.99
C THR A 66 5.97 4.84 13.08
N ASN A 67 7.06 5.55 13.41
CA ASN A 67 7.77 5.32 14.65
C ASN A 67 7.03 6.01 15.80
N GLU A 68 6.21 5.26 16.53
CA GLU A 68 5.48 5.76 17.71
C GLU A 68 6.33 5.74 18.99
N GLY A 69 7.62 5.43 18.86
CA GLY A 69 8.58 5.47 19.95
C GLY A 69 9.08 6.88 20.24
N ASP A 70 9.92 7.00 21.24
CA ASP A 70 10.62 8.24 21.64
C ASP A 70 12.11 8.22 21.30
N SER A 71 12.59 7.17 20.63
CA SER A 71 13.95 7.07 20.08
C SER A 71 13.94 6.70 18.60
N GLU A 72 15.12 6.75 17.98
CA GLU A 72 15.31 6.45 16.57
C GLU A 72 15.03 4.98 16.23
N LEU A 73 14.17 4.76 15.24
CA LEU A 73 13.82 3.45 14.69
C LEU A 73 14.72 3.15 13.49
N GLU A 74 15.35 1.98 13.51
CA GLU A 74 16.13 1.45 12.39
C GLU A 74 15.48 0.16 11.87
N ILE A 75 15.19 0.11 10.57
CA ILE A 75 14.79 -1.09 9.85
C ILE A 75 16.05 -1.83 9.44
N THR A 76 16.30 -2.97 10.06
CA THR A 76 17.53 -3.73 9.89
C THR A 76 17.44 -4.74 8.74
N ASN A 77 16.22 -5.19 8.40
CA ASN A 77 16.02 -6.15 7.33
C ASN A 77 14.60 -6.09 6.75
N VAL A 78 14.51 -6.30 5.44
CA VAL A 78 13.25 -6.48 4.70
C VAL A 78 13.40 -7.70 3.81
N GLN A 79 12.69 -8.77 4.14
CA GLN A 79 12.83 -10.06 3.48
C GLN A 79 11.50 -10.53 2.88
N THR A 80 11.51 -10.89 1.60
CA THR A 80 10.34 -11.47 0.92
C THR A 80 10.38 -12.99 0.94
N SER A 81 9.20 -13.64 0.91
CA SER A 81 9.10 -15.10 0.92
C SER A 81 9.41 -15.78 -0.42
N CYS A 82 9.46 -15.04 -1.54
CA CYS A 82 9.84 -15.55 -2.86
C CYS A 82 10.53 -14.47 -3.70
N GLY A 83 11.37 -14.87 -4.66
CA GLY A 83 11.93 -13.96 -5.68
C GLY A 83 10.91 -13.35 -6.64
N CYS A 84 9.64 -13.76 -6.57
CA CYS A 84 8.53 -13.14 -7.30
C CYS A 84 8.00 -11.85 -6.66
N THR A 85 8.53 -11.51 -5.48
CA THR A 85 8.18 -10.31 -4.73
C THR A 85 9.47 -9.59 -4.35
N ALA A 86 9.58 -8.33 -4.73
CA ALA A 86 10.63 -7.44 -4.25
C ALA A 86 10.05 -6.51 -3.19
N ALA A 87 10.78 -6.27 -2.11
CA ALA A 87 10.38 -5.33 -1.08
C ALA A 87 11.58 -4.52 -0.60
N THR A 88 11.38 -3.22 -0.36
CA THR A 88 12.42 -2.30 0.09
C THR A 88 11.86 -1.31 1.12
N ALA A 89 12.64 -0.99 2.14
CA ALA A 89 12.35 0.13 3.02
C ALA A 89 12.76 1.44 2.33
N GLY A 90 11.78 2.28 1.96
CA GLY A 90 11.94 3.66 1.47
C GLY A 90 13.23 4.02 0.71
N GLU A 91 13.71 5.26 0.91
CA GLU A 91 15.04 5.73 0.50
C GLU A 91 16.06 5.70 1.65
N LYS A 92 15.56 5.43 2.87
CA LYS A 92 16.32 5.38 4.11
C LYS A 92 15.78 4.29 5.03
N ASN A 93 16.63 3.83 5.94
CA ASN A 93 16.30 2.77 6.90
C ASN A 93 16.11 3.28 8.33
N THR A 94 16.29 4.58 8.57
CA THR A 94 16.29 5.18 9.91
C THR A 94 15.27 6.31 10.02
N TYR A 95 14.47 6.29 11.10
CA TYR A 95 13.28 7.13 11.28
C TYR A 95 13.24 7.71 12.70
N ALA A 96 13.16 9.04 12.81
CA ALA A 96 13.06 9.72 14.09
C ALA A 96 11.74 9.40 14.81
N ALA A 97 11.65 9.74 16.10
CA ALA A 97 10.40 9.64 16.85
C ALA A 97 9.26 10.43 16.17
N GLY A 98 8.10 9.80 16.00
CA GLY A 98 6.94 10.34 15.29
C GLY A 98 7.06 10.36 13.76
N GLU A 99 8.22 9.98 13.20
CA GLU A 99 8.43 10.01 11.76
C GLU A 99 7.68 8.87 11.06
N LYS A 100 7.14 9.18 9.88
CA LYS A 100 6.44 8.23 9.01
C LYS A 100 7.37 7.65 7.95
N GLY A 101 7.14 6.39 7.60
CA GLY A 101 7.88 5.71 6.55
C GLY A 101 6.99 4.74 5.76
N LYS A 102 7.58 4.14 4.72
CA LYS A 102 6.89 3.24 3.79
C LYS A 102 7.72 2.00 3.48
N ILE A 103 7.07 0.85 3.43
CA ILE A 103 7.62 -0.38 2.84
C ILE A 103 7.02 -0.55 1.45
N LYS A 104 7.85 -0.40 0.41
CA LYS A 104 7.45 -0.58 -0.98
C LYS A 104 7.55 -2.05 -1.34
N ILE A 105 6.49 -2.61 -1.94
CA ILE A 105 6.41 -4.00 -2.35
C ILE A 105 5.99 -4.05 -3.81
N THR A 106 6.74 -4.79 -4.61
CA THR A 106 6.41 -5.10 -6.01
C THR A 106 6.19 -6.59 -6.15
N PHE A 107 5.01 -7.00 -6.61
CA PHE A 107 4.68 -8.38 -6.91
C PHE A 107 4.53 -8.58 -8.41
N ASN A 108 5.25 -9.55 -8.96
CA ASN A 108 5.09 -9.98 -10.35
C ASN A 108 4.28 -11.29 -10.36
N SER A 109 3.09 -11.24 -10.94
CA SER A 109 2.16 -12.38 -11.01
C SER A 109 2.50 -13.36 -12.15
N ASN A 110 3.53 -13.08 -12.96
CA ASN A 110 3.91 -13.94 -14.06
C ASN A 110 4.20 -15.38 -13.58
N GLY A 111 3.64 -16.35 -14.30
CA GLY A 111 3.72 -17.77 -13.93
C GLY A 111 2.98 -18.16 -12.64
N LYS A 112 2.12 -17.29 -12.10
CA LYS A 112 1.23 -17.59 -10.94
C LYS A 112 -0.22 -17.71 -11.40
N VAL A 113 -0.98 -18.58 -10.75
CA VAL A 113 -2.41 -18.82 -11.00
C VAL A 113 -3.09 -19.24 -9.69
N GLY A 114 -4.35 -18.85 -9.50
CA GLY A 114 -5.16 -19.15 -8.34
C GLY A 114 -4.86 -18.25 -7.15
N LYS A 115 -5.26 -18.69 -5.95
CA LYS A 115 -5.01 -17.96 -4.71
C LYS A 115 -3.52 -17.94 -4.42
N VAL A 116 -2.96 -16.74 -4.29
CA VAL A 116 -1.55 -16.50 -3.99
C VAL A 116 -1.48 -15.61 -2.76
N GLU A 117 -0.75 -16.08 -1.75
CA GLU A 117 -0.35 -15.29 -0.60
C GLU A 117 1.15 -14.94 -0.73
N LYS A 118 1.49 -13.71 -0.36
CA LYS A 118 2.85 -13.22 -0.26
C LYS A 118 3.06 -12.55 1.07
N THR A 119 4.24 -12.78 1.64
CA THR A 119 4.63 -12.27 2.94
C THR A 119 5.95 -11.55 2.85
N VAL A 120 6.06 -10.46 3.61
CA VAL A 120 7.28 -9.68 3.78
C VAL A 120 7.56 -9.57 5.27
N LEU A 121 8.70 -10.09 5.69
CA LEU A 121 9.21 -9.96 7.05
C LEU A 121 10.01 -8.66 7.15
N ILE A 122 9.60 -7.81 8.09
CA ILE A 122 10.27 -6.58 8.47
C ILE A 122 10.92 -6.81 9.83
N GLN A 123 12.21 -6.56 9.94
CA GLN A 123 12.93 -6.58 11.21
C GLN A 123 13.43 -5.17 11.54
N SER A 124 13.36 -4.81 12.81
CA SER A 124 13.79 -3.49 13.29
C SER A 124 14.47 -3.58 14.65
N ASN A 125 15.06 -2.47 15.10
CA ASN A 125 15.56 -2.31 16.46
C ASN A 125 14.45 -2.05 17.51
N SER A 126 13.16 -2.05 17.12
CA SER A 126 12.06 -2.00 18.08
C SER A 126 12.15 -3.18 19.05
N PRO A 127 11.79 -3.04 20.33
CA PRO A 127 11.71 -4.17 21.23
C PRO A 127 10.53 -5.08 20.88
N ALA A 128 10.63 -6.34 21.29
CA ALA A 128 9.53 -7.29 21.19
C ALA A 128 8.25 -6.70 21.82
N PRO A 129 7.07 -6.90 21.20
CA PRO A 129 6.81 -7.77 20.05
C PRO A 129 6.92 -7.08 18.68
N ASN A 130 7.47 -5.88 18.58
CA ASN A 130 7.53 -5.09 17.33
C ASN A 130 8.88 -5.20 16.62
N ASP A 131 9.82 -5.99 17.16
CA ASP A 131 11.11 -6.29 16.55
C ASP A 131 10.97 -7.00 15.21
N GLN A 132 9.88 -7.78 15.04
CA GLN A 132 9.55 -8.50 13.82
C GLN A 132 8.07 -8.32 13.43
N ILE A 133 7.83 -7.82 12.22
CA ILE A 133 6.48 -7.62 11.67
C ILE A 133 6.36 -8.37 10.35
N ILE A 134 5.26 -9.11 10.17
CA ILE A 134 4.91 -9.74 8.89
C ILE A 134 3.82 -8.92 8.22
N LEU A 135 4.07 -8.54 6.96
CA LEU A 135 3.10 -7.93 6.07
C LEU A 135 2.62 -8.96 5.05
N THR A 136 1.31 -9.01 4.79
CA THR A 136 0.69 -10.04 3.93
C THR A 136 -0.05 -9.42 2.75
N LEU A 137 0.17 -9.95 1.54
CA LEU A 137 -0.57 -9.58 0.33
C LEU A 137 -1.28 -10.82 -0.21
N ASN A 138 -2.57 -10.67 -0.52
CA ASN A 138 -3.41 -11.74 -1.06
C ASN A 138 -3.88 -11.40 -2.48
N PHE A 139 -3.88 -12.41 -3.34
CA PHE A 139 -4.28 -12.31 -4.74
C PHE A 139 -5.08 -13.54 -5.17
N ASP A 140 -6.00 -13.39 -6.12
CA ASP A 140 -6.61 -14.48 -6.89
C ASP A 140 -6.23 -14.30 -8.37
N VAL A 141 -5.12 -14.91 -8.77
CA VAL A 141 -4.54 -14.74 -10.10
C VAL A 141 -5.30 -15.57 -11.13
N LYS A 142 -5.94 -14.92 -12.10
CA LYS A 142 -6.62 -15.60 -13.21
C LYS A 142 -5.72 -15.66 -14.43
N LEU A 143 -5.82 -16.77 -15.16
CA LEU A 143 -5.32 -16.79 -16.53
C LEU A 143 -6.22 -15.89 -17.37
N PRO A 144 -5.65 -15.04 -18.24
CA PRO A 144 -6.46 -14.34 -19.22
C PRO A 144 -7.18 -15.36 -20.12
N SER A 145 -8.44 -15.09 -20.45
CA SER A 145 -9.19 -15.83 -21.46
C SER A 145 -8.51 -15.78 -22.82
N GLU A 146 -8.88 -16.65 -23.75
CA GLU A 146 -8.32 -16.62 -25.12
C GLU A 146 -8.63 -15.30 -25.85
N GLU A 147 -9.72 -14.62 -25.48
CA GLU A 147 -10.05 -13.29 -25.99
C GLU A 147 -9.16 -12.20 -25.36
N GLU A 148 -8.96 -12.25 -24.04
CA GLU A 148 -8.04 -11.34 -23.34
C GLU A 148 -6.58 -11.56 -23.78
N LYS A 149 -6.16 -12.81 -24.04
CA LYS A 149 -4.84 -13.13 -24.61
C LYS A 149 -4.67 -12.54 -26.00
N LYS A 150 -5.70 -12.62 -26.87
CA LYS A 150 -5.67 -11.95 -28.18
C LYS A 150 -5.52 -10.44 -28.03
N HIS A 151 -6.14 -9.85 -27.01
CA HIS A 151 -6.05 -8.41 -26.72
C HIS A 151 -4.70 -7.99 -26.10
N MET A 152 -4.10 -8.83 -25.25
CA MET A 152 -2.81 -8.56 -24.58
C MET A 152 -1.59 -8.81 -25.47
N THR A 153 -1.64 -9.82 -26.36
CA THR A 153 -0.53 -10.15 -27.29
C THR A 153 -0.29 -9.01 -28.29
N ILE A 154 -1.31 -8.21 -28.57
CA ILE A 154 -1.25 -7.02 -29.43
C ILE A 154 -0.49 -5.86 -28.74
N MET A 155 -0.52 -5.76 -27.40
CA MET A 155 0.17 -4.68 -26.66
C MET A 155 1.70 -4.81 -26.63
N ALA A 156 2.26 -5.98 -26.97
CA ALA A 156 3.70 -6.22 -27.04
C ALA A 156 4.36 -5.71 -28.35
N GLY A 157 3.64 -4.90 -29.16
CA GLY A 157 4.20 -4.37 -30.40
C GLY A 157 3.28 -3.53 -31.29
N GLN A 158 1.99 -3.38 -30.98
CA GLN A 158 1.09 -2.47 -31.71
C GLN A 158 0.65 -1.30 -30.82
N SER A 159 0.63 -0.10 -31.41
CA SER A 159 0.11 1.10 -30.76
C SER A 159 -1.38 0.96 -30.47
N ILE A 160 -1.83 1.36 -29.27
CA ILE A 160 -3.27 1.43 -28.93
C ILE A 160 -4.04 2.42 -29.82
N PHE A 161 -3.33 3.28 -30.55
CA PHE A 161 -3.89 4.29 -31.44
C PHE A 161 -4.25 3.75 -32.84
N ASP A 162 -3.85 2.51 -33.15
CA ASP A 162 -4.00 1.94 -34.48
C ASP A 162 -5.04 0.82 -34.56
N GLY A 163 -5.55 0.58 -35.78
CA GLY A 163 -6.42 -0.55 -36.09
C GLY A 163 -7.70 -0.60 -35.27
N ALA A 164 -8.12 -1.81 -34.90
CA ALA A 164 -9.31 -2.04 -34.07
C ALA A 164 -9.12 -1.64 -32.59
N CYS A 165 -7.89 -1.34 -32.16
CA CYS A 165 -7.58 -0.99 -30.77
C CYS A 165 -8.06 0.42 -30.43
N LYS A 166 -7.95 1.36 -31.36
CA LYS A 166 -8.36 2.75 -31.14
C LYS A 166 -9.83 2.88 -30.74
N ASP A 167 -10.69 2.02 -31.29
CA ASP A 167 -12.15 2.07 -31.12
C ASP A 167 -12.59 1.76 -29.69
N CYS A 168 -11.74 1.08 -28.90
CA CYS A 168 -12.00 0.80 -27.50
C CYS A 168 -11.11 1.62 -26.54
N HIS A 169 -9.88 1.95 -26.94
CA HIS A 169 -8.88 2.53 -26.04
C HIS A 169 -8.79 4.05 -26.05
N VAL A 170 -9.02 4.70 -27.20
CA VAL A 170 -8.69 6.13 -27.34
C VAL A 170 -9.68 6.96 -28.17
N THR A 171 -10.73 6.33 -28.70
CA THR A 171 -11.76 7.06 -29.45
C THR A 171 -12.74 7.78 -28.54
N LYS A 172 -12.87 7.36 -27.27
CA LYS A 172 -13.82 7.95 -26.32
C LYS A 172 -13.39 9.35 -25.87
N GLY A 173 -12.10 9.68 -25.89
CA GLY A 173 -11.56 10.98 -25.55
C GLY A 173 -11.44 11.96 -26.72
N ILE A 174 -11.66 11.54 -27.96
CA ILE A 174 -11.51 12.44 -29.13
C ILE A 174 -12.44 13.65 -28.99
N GLY A 175 -11.84 14.86 -29.01
CA GLY A 175 -12.56 16.13 -28.90
C GLY A 175 -13.01 16.48 -27.47
N LYS A 176 -12.63 15.68 -26.47
CA LYS A 176 -12.86 15.99 -25.05
C LYS A 176 -11.67 16.73 -24.46
N ILE A 177 -11.90 17.42 -23.36
CA ILE A 177 -10.88 18.20 -22.64
C ILE A 177 -10.93 17.95 -21.13
N GLY A 178 -9.83 18.24 -20.44
CA GLY A 178 -9.74 18.19 -18.98
C GLY A 178 -10.19 16.86 -18.39
N LYS A 179 -11.16 16.90 -17.46
CA LYS A 179 -11.67 15.72 -16.75
C LYS A 179 -12.33 14.70 -17.69
N GLU A 180 -13.11 15.16 -18.66
CA GLU A 180 -13.84 14.23 -19.55
C GLU A 180 -12.88 13.45 -20.45
N LEU A 181 -11.78 14.09 -20.85
CA LEU A 181 -10.68 13.44 -21.55
C LEU A 181 -9.96 12.45 -20.63
N TYR A 182 -9.64 12.88 -19.40
CA TYR A 182 -8.99 12.02 -18.41
C TYR A 182 -9.79 10.74 -18.16
N ASP A 183 -11.08 10.86 -17.85
CA ASP A 183 -11.93 9.72 -17.53
C ASP A 183 -12.08 8.75 -18.72
N ALA A 184 -12.09 9.29 -19.95
CA ALA A 184 -12.29 8.51 -21.16
C ALA A 184 -11.05 7.67 -21.53
N ASP A 185 -9.87 8.28 -21.55
CA ASP A 185 -8.68 7.67 -22.17
C ASP A 185 -7.52 7.46 -21.18
N CYS A 186 -7.46 8.20 -20.07
CA CYS A 186 -6.41 8.05 -19.06
C CYS A 186 -6.85 7.17 -17.88
N GLY A 187 -8.12 7.27 -17.47
CA GLY A 187 -8.70 6.62 -16.31
C GLY A 187 -8.80 5.10 -16.43
N ILE A 188 -8.69 4.56 -17.64
CA ILE A 188 -8.59 3.11 -17.85
C ILE A 188 -7.31 2.53 -17.21
N CYS A 189 -6.24 3.32 -17.16
CA CYS A 189 -4.96 2.95 -16.54
C CYS A 189 -4.69 3.67 -15.22
N HIS A 190 -5.10 4.94 -15.09
CA HIS A 190 -4.82 5.82 -13.95
C HIS A 190 -6.07 6.12 -13.13
N GLY A 191 -6.33 5.34 -12.08
CA GLY A 191 -7.51 5.51 -11.23
C GLY A 191 -7.38 4.82 -9.88
N ASP A 192 -8.50 4.62 -9.18
CA ASP A 192 -8.48 3.96 -7.87
C ASP A 192 -7.94 2.53 -7.99
N PRO A 193 -6.88 2.15 -7.25
CA PRO A 193 -6.40 0.77 -7.21
C PRO A 193 -7.46 -0.27 -6.86
N LYS A 194 -8.55 0.11 -6.17
CA LYS A 194 -9.71 -0.75 -5.89
C LYS A 194 -10.48 -1.16 -7.15
N ASP A 195 -10.38 -0.37 -8.22
CA ASP A 195 -11.03 -0.63 -9.51
C ASP A 195 -10.12 -1.40 -10.48
N HIS A 196 -9.12 -2.11 -9.95
CA HIS A 196 -8.13 -2.90 -10.69
C HIS A 196 -7.38 -2.08 -11.75
N LYS A 197 -7.15 -0.79 -11.46
CA LYS A 197 -6.35 0.08 -12.32
C LYS A 197 -4.86 -0.23 -12.14
N PRO A 198 -4.10 -0.45 -13.22
CA PRO A 198 -2.68 -0.81 -13.13
C PRO A 198 -1.83 0.31 -12.51
N HIS A 199 -2.30 1.55 -12.57
CA HIS A 199 -1.62 2.71 -12.02
C HIS A 199 -2.59 3.53 -11.15
N GLY A 200 -2.07 4.09 -10.06
CA GLY A 200 -2.83 5.01 -9.22
C GLY A 200 -3.28 6.28 -9.97
N PRO A 201 -4.16 7.09 -9.38
CA PRO A 201 -4.65 8.31 -10.01
C PRO A 201 -3.51 9.32 -10.22
N ILE A 202 -3.54 10.00 -11.37
CA ILE A 202 -2.72 11.18 -11.61
C ILE A 202 -3.56 12.40 -11.23
N ASP A 203 -3.28 12.95 -10.06
CA ASP A 203 -3.97 14.09 -9.47
C ASP A 203 -2.96 15.12 -8.96
N LYS A 204 -3.45 16.22 -8.39
CA LYS A 204 -2.59 17.32 -7.92
C LYS A 204 -1.49 16.85 -6.96
N ASN A 205 -1.80 15.88 -6.10
CA ASN A 205 -0.86 15.36 -5.12
C ASN A 205 0.19 14.49 -5.80
N SER A 206 -0.24 13.50 -6.60
CA SER A 206 0.70 12.58 -7.25
C SER A 206 1.52 13.25 -8.37
N ALA A 207 0.97 14.29 -9.01
CA ALA A 207 1.64 15.10 -10.03
C ALA A 207 2.57 16.18 -9.46
N SER A 208 2.45 16.55 -8.16
CA SER A 208 3.24 17.62 -7.53
C SER A 208 4.77 17.44 -7.62
N LYS A 209 5.23 16.20 -7.74
CA LYS A 209 6.65 15.83 -7.87
C LYS A 209 7.27 16.06 -9.24
N TYR A 210 6.48 16.41 -10.25
CA TYR A 210 6.94 16.64 -11.61
C TYR A 210 6.68 18.09 -12.02
N SER A 211 7.54 18.66 -12.88
CA SER A 211 7.24 19.93 -13.55
C SER A 211 6.16 19.73 -14.62
N ASP A 212 5.54 20.85 -15.04
CA ASP A 212 4.57 20.83 -16.14
C ASP A 212 5.21 20.32 -17.42
N ASP A 213 6.43 20.75 -17.74
CA ASP A 213 7.16 20.27 -18.92
C ASP A 213 7.42 18.75 -18.87
N GLN A 214 7.72 18.20 -17.70
CA GLN A 214 7.91 16.75 -17.54
C GLN A 214 6.59 16.00 -17.80
N LEU A 215 5.48 16.46 -17.22
CA LEU A 215 4.16 15.85 -17.42
C LEU A 215 3.71 15.96 -18.88
N ILE A 216 3.89 17.13 -19.50
CA ILE A 216 3.59 17.35 -20.91
C ILE A 216 4.41 16.39 -21.76
N ASN A 217 5.71 16.27 -21.51
CA ASN A 217 6.57 15.36 -22.27
C ASN A 217 6.16 13.89 -22.10
N TYR A 218 5.79 13.46 -20.89
CA TYR A 218 5.29 12.10 -20.66
C TYR A 218 3.97 11.83 -21.38
N ILE A 219 3.04 12.78 -21.39
CA ILE A 219 1.79 12.63 -22.13
C ILE A 219 2.06 12.66 -23.64
N LYS A 220 2.94 13.54 -24.11
CA LYS A 220 3.23 13.70 -25.54
C LYS A 220 3.97 12.50 -26.13
N ALA A 221 5.06 12.09 -25.49
CA ALA A 221 6.02 11.12 -26.02
C ALA A 221 5.96 9.74 -25.33
N GLY A 222 5.16 9.62 -24.27
CA GLY A 222 5.09 8.41 -23.44
C GLY A 222 6.07 8.47 -22.26
N SER A 223 5.93 7.52 -21.34
CA SER A 223 6.81 7.43 -20.16
C SER A 223 8.22 6.92 -20.57
N PRO A 224 9.30 7.45 -19.97
CA PRO A 224 10.68 7.13 -20.38
C PRO A 224 11.12 5.71 -20.00
N ASN A 225 10.36 4.98 -19.19
CA ASN A 225 10.72 3.63 -18.75
C ASN A 225 10.48 2.63 -19.88
N GLN A 226 11.53 2.02 -20.44
CA GLN A 226 11.40 1.05 -21.54
C GLN A 226 11.42 -0.40 -21.03
N PRO A 227 10.48 -1.27 -21.46
CA PRO A 227 9.31 -0.98 -22.30
C PRO A 227 8.21 -0.24 -21.51
N THR A 228 7.69 0.87 -22.05
CA THR A 228 6.63 1.66 -21.39
C THR A 228 5.26 1.11 -21.74
N MET A 229 4.39 0.97 -20.75
CA MET A 229 2.96 0.71 -20.96
C MET A 229 2.16 1.97 -21.32
N MET A 230 2.77 3.16 -21.16
CA MET A 230 2.17 4.46 -21.50
C MET A 230 2.76 4.98 -22.82
N PRO A 231 2.02 4.89 -23.95
CA PRO A 231 2.46 5.41 -25.24
C PRO A 231 2.35 6.95 -25.29
N GLY A 232 2.89 7.57 -26.35
CA GLY A 232 2.79 9.01 -26.57
C GLY A 232 1.46 9.42 -27.19
N PHE A 233 0.64 10.20 -26.48
CA PHE A 233 -0.71 10.57 -26.89
C PHE A 233 -0.78 11.77 -27.85
N HIS A 234 0.33 12.45 -28.12
CA HIS A 234 0.33 13.58 -29.06
C HIS A 234 0.25 13.11 -30.51
N LYS A 235 -0.42 13.88 -31.37
CA LYS A 235 -0.52 13.63 -32.82
C LYS A 235 0.83 13.39 -33.50
N ASP A 236 1.85 14.14 -33.12
CA ASP A 236 3.21 13.97 -33.67
C ASP A 236 3.86 12.62 -33.32
N ASN A 237 3.36 11.93 -32.28
CA ASN A 237 3.83 10.62 -31.84
C ASN A 237 2.81 9.49 -32.16
N GLY A 238 1.84 9.76 -33.05
CA GLY A 238 0.83 8.79 -33.47
C GLY A 238 -0.40 8.70 -32.55
N GLY A 239 -0.49 9.53 -31.51
CA GLY A 239 -1.64 9.61 -30.62
C GLY A 239 -2.75 10.54 -31.10
N PRO A 240 -3.92 10.57 -30.43
CA PRO A 240 -5.08 11.32 -30.91
C PRO A 240 -5.06 12.81 -30.50
N LEU A 241 -4.24 13.20 -29.51
CA LEU A 241 -4.38 14.49 -28.83
C LEU A 241 -3.56 15.61 -29.47
N THR A 242 -4.15 16.80 -29.49
CA THR A 242 -3.49 18.07 -29.77
C THR A 242 -2.75 18.59 -28.54
N THR A 243 -1.85 19.57 -28.75
CA THR A 243 -1.19 20.26 -27.63
C THR A 243 -2.22 20.94 -26.72
N ASP A 244 -3.26 21.57 -27.27
CA ASP A 244 -4.29 22.24 -26.46
C ASP A 244 -5.06 21.27 -25.55
N GLU A 245 -5.48 20.12 -26.09
CA GLU A 245 -6.14 19.06 -25.31
C GLU A 245 -5.23 18.57 -24.17
N ILE A 246 -3.93 18.37 -24.43
CA ILE A 246 -2.95 18.01 -23.39
C ILE A 246 -2.83 19.10 -22.33
N MET A 247 -2.84 20.37 -22.71
CA MET A 247 -2.80 21.48 -21.75
C MET A 247 -4.06 21.51 -20.87
N THR A 248 -5.24 21.25 -21.43
CA THR A 248 -6.47 21.16 -20.63
C THR A 248 -6.45 19.97 -19.66
N LEU A 249 -5.87 18.84 -20.09
CA LEU A 249 -5.69 17.65 -19.27
C LEU A 249 -4.75 17.93 -18.10
N LEU A 250 -3.63 18.61 -18.37
CA LEU A 250 -2.70 19.05 -17.34
C LEU A 250 -3.37 20.00 -16.35
N ALA A 251 -4.15 20.97 -16.83
CA ALA A 251 -4.88 21.89 -15.97
C ALA A 251 -5.85 21.15 -15.04
N TYR A 252 -6.55 20.12 -15.53
CA TYR A 252 -7.37 19.25 -14.70
C TYR A 252 -6.54 18.49 -13.66
N ILE A 253 -5.46 17.81 -14.08
CA ILE A 253 -4.54 17.07 -13.19
C ILE A 253 -4.02 17.96 -12.05
N ARG A 254 -3.70 19.23 -12.35
CA ARG A 254 -3.19 20.21 -11.39
C ARG A 254 -4.27 20.83 -10.50
N SER A 255 -5.55 20.69 -10.87
CA SER A 255 -6.65 21.31 -10.14
C SER A 255 -7.02 20.53 -8.87
N ASP A 256 -7.51 21.24 -7.85
CA ASP A 256 -8.16 20.63 -6.67
C ASP A 256 -9.59 20.12 -6.99
N LEU A 257 -9.94 19.95 -8.28
CA LEU A 257 -11.20 19.33 -8.70
C LEU A 257 -11.09 17.83 -8.46
N SER A 258 -11.01 17.48 -7.17
CA SER A 258 -11.02 16.13 -6.68
C SER A 258 -12.22 15.40 -7.29
N VAL A 259 -11.98 14.13 -7.56
CA VAL A 259 -12.92 13.07 -7.96
C VAL A 259 -14.12 12.91 -6.98
N ASN A 260 -14.36 13.86 -6.07
CA ASN A 260 -15.38 13.84 -5.01
C ASN A 260 -16.24 15.12 -4.88
N SER A 261 -16.40 15.96 -5.90
CA SER A 261 -17.32 17.11 -5.84
C SER A 261 -18.76 16.85 -6.32
N PHE A 262 -19.19 15.60 -6.51
CA PHE A 262 -20.59 15.25 -6.79
C PHE A 262 -21.15 14.21 -5.80
N ILE A 263 -21.14 14.52 -4.50
CA ILE A 263 -22.18 14.05 -3.58
C ILE A 263 -22.69 15.23 -2.75
N LYS A 264 -23.95 15.61 -3.04
CA LYS A 264 -24.89 16.59 -2.45
C LYS A 264 -25.43 17.42 -3.62
N GLU A 265 -26.70 17.32 -4.02
CA GLU A 265 -27.95 17.04 -3.29
C GLU A 265 -28.79 15.93 -3.95
#